data_AF-A0A527WQN9-F1
#
_entry.id   AF-A0A527WQN9-F1
#
_cell.length_a   1.000
_cell.length_b   1.000
_cell.length_c   1.000
_cell.angle_alpha   90.00
_cell.angle_beta   90.00
_cell.angle_gamma   90.00
#
_symmetry.space_group_name_H-M   'P 1'
#
loop_
_entity.id
_entity.type
_entity.pdbx_description
1 polymer ?
#
loop_
_entity_poly.entity_id
_entity_poly.type
_entity_poly.pdbx_seq_one_letter_code
_entity_poly.pdbx_strand_id
1 'polypeptide(L)' 'MRLTDFSDYSLRVLLYAAARDGQLITIEETSKVYGISRAHLMKVANQLTRAGFLRAVRGRSGGLTLAKAPAQIR' A
#
# COMPACT_ATOMS: atom_id res chain seq x y z
N MET A 1 15.85 12.37 -11.04
CA MET A 1 14.61 11.79 -10.46
C MET A 1 14.31 12.54 -9.17
N ARG A 2 13.09 13.07 -8.96
CA ARG A 2 12.73 13.78 -7.71
C ARG A 2 11.80 12.89 -6.90
N LEU A 3 12.24 12.44 -5.73
CA LEU A 3 11.38 11.76 -4.78
C LEU A 3 10.49 12.79 -4.08
N THR A 4 9.19 12.53 -4.09
CA THR A 4 8.19 13.32 -3.37
C THR A 4 7.67 12.51 -2.19
N ASP A 5 6.99 13.17 -1.25
CA ASP A 5 6.29 12.46 -0.16
C ASP A 5 5.34 11.40 -0.71
N PHE A 6 4.69 11.65 -1.84
CA PHE A 6 3.83 10.66 -2.49
C PHE A 6 4.62 9.42 -2.92
N SER A 7 5.83 9.60 -3.47
CA SER A 7 6.72 8.51 -3.86
C SER A 7 7.21 7.73 -2.65
N ASP A 8 7.64 8.42 -1.58
CA ASP A 8 8.07 7.81 -0.32
C ASP A 8 6.92 7.01 0.33
N TYR A 9 5.72 7.58 0.44
CA TYR A 9 4.55 6.88 0.98
C TYR A 9 4.16 5.67 0.14
N SER A 10 4.24 5.78 -1.19
CA SER A 10 4.00 4.64 -2.09
C SER A 10 4.95 3.49 -1.81
N LEU A 11 6.25 3.78 -1.64
CA LEU A 11 7.24 2.77 -1.32
C LEU A 11 6.99 2.14 0.05
N ARG A 12 6.69 2.94 1.08
CA ARG A 12 6.37 2.43 2.43
C ARG A 12 5.17 1.50 2.43
N VAL A 13 4.10 1.84 1.70
CA VAL A 13 2.91 0.98 1.57
C VAL A 13 3.27 -0.35 0.91
N LEU A 14 4.07 -0.34 -0.16
CA LEU A 14 4.49 -1.57 -0.85
C LEU A 14 5.38 -2.44 0.04
N LEU A 15 6.34 -1.84 0.76
CA LEU A 15 7.19 -2.57 1.71
C LEU A 15 6.37 -3.18 2.85
N TYR A 16 5.39 -2.45 3.37
CA TYR A 16 4.52 -2.96 4.43
C TYR A 16 3.64 -4.12 3.95
N ALA A 17 3.07 -4.01 2.74
CA ALA A 17 2.31 -5.10 2.14
C ALA A 17 3.20 -6.33 1.88
N ALA A 18 4.45 -6.13 1.41
CA ALA A 18 5.41 -7.20 1.19
C ALA A 18 5.79 -7.92 2.49
N ALA A 19 6.02 -7.18 3.57
CA ALA A 19 6.40 -7.71 4.87
C ALA A 19 5.28 -8.53 5.55
N ARG A 20 4.05 -8.44 5.05
CA ARG A 20 2.87 -9.14 5.57
C ARG A 20 2.55 -10.45 4.83
N ASP A 21 3.40 -10.85 3.88
CA ASP A 21 3.40 -12.15 3.20
C ASP A 21 2.00 -12.67 2.80
N GLY A 22 1.27 -11.85 2.04
CA GLY A 22 -0.06 -12.19 1.53
C GLY A 22 -1.22 -11.88 2.49
N GLN A 23 -0.95 -11.52 3.75
CA GLN A 23 -1.98 -10.97 4.64
C GLN A 23 -2.48 -9.60 4.12
N LEU A 24 -3.72 -9.26 4.46
CA LEU A 24 -4.27 -7.95 4.14
C LEU A 24 -3.74 -6.89 5.10
N ILE A 25 -3.34 -5.75 4.55
CA ILE A 25 -3.06 -4.52 5.31
C ILE A 25 -4.24 -3.56 5.17
N THR A 26 -4.51 -2.78 6.21
CA THR A 26 -5.50 -1.70 6.13
C THR A 26 -4.83 -0.33 6.09
N ILE A 27 -5.55 0.65 5.54
CA ILE A 27 -5.15 2.07 5.60
C ILE A 27 -5.01 2.54 7.05
N GLU A 28 -5.87 2.04 7.93
CA GLU A 28 -5.85 2.41 9.34
C GLU A 28 -4.59 1.90 10.05
N GLU A 29 -4.24 0.63 9.87
CA GLU A 29 -3.00 0.08 10.44
C GLU A 29 -1.78 0.77 9.86
N THR A 30 -1.74 0.95 8.54
CA THR A 30 -0.62 1.59 7.86
C THR A 30 -0.43 3.04 8.32
N SER A 31 -1.53 3.75 8.59
CA SER A 31 -1.52 5.11 9.16
C SER A 31 -0.88 5.13 10.55
N LYS A 32 -1.25 4.17 11.42
CA LYS A 32 -0.69 4.05 12.77
C LYS A 32 0.80 3.68 12.75
N VAL A 33 1.20 2.78 11.85
CA VAL A 33 2.59 2.31 11.74
C VAL A 33 3.54 3.41 11.26
N TYR A 34 3.13 4.18 10.25
CA TYR A 34 4.02 5.17 9.62
C TYR A 34 3.73 6.64 9.98
N GLY A 35 2.69 6.91 10.76
CA GLY A 35 2.28 8.28 11.09
C GLY A 35 1.77 9.08 9.89
N ILE A 36 1.36 8.41 8.81
CA ILE A 36 0.89 9.07 7.58
C ILE A 36 -0.63 9.23 7.65
N SER A 37 -1.13 10.40 7.25
CA SER A 37 -2.58 10.65 7.24
C SER A 37 -3.33 9.65 6.36
N ARG A 38 -4.53 9.25 6.80
CA ARG A 38 -5.39 8.35 6.01
C ARG A 38 -5.68 8.92 4.61
N ALA A 39 -5.82 10.24 4.48
CA ALA A 39 -6.07 10.89 3.20
C ALA A 39 -4.93 10.67 2.19
N HIS A 40 -3.66 10.78 2.63
CA HIS A 40 -2.51 10.49 1.78
C HIS A 40 -2.44 9.01 1.42
N LEU A 41 -2.64 8.12 2.40
CA LEU A 41 -2.63 6.68 2.17
C LEU A 41 -3.74 6.23 1.22
N MET A 42 -4.93 6.85 1.27
CA MET A 42 -6.01 6.57 0.32
C MET A 42 -5.61 6.92 -1.11
N LYS A 43 -4.97 8.08 -1.34
CA LYS A 43 -4.47 8.48 -2.67
C LYS A 43 -3.41 7.49 -3.17
N VAL A 44 -2.47 7.14 -2.31
CA VAL A 44 -1.40 6.17 -2.60
C VAL A 44 -1.99 4.80 -2.95
N ALA A 45 -2.88 4.26 -2.11
CA ALA A 45 -3.49 2.95 -2.32
C ALA A 45 -4.31 2.90 -3.62
N ASN A 46 -5.06 3.95 -3.93
CA ASN A 46 -5.79 4.06 -5.19
C ASN A 46 -4.84 4.04 -6.39
N GLN A 47 -3.74 4.79 -6.34
CA GLN A 47 -2.77 4.82 -7.43
C GLN A 47 -2.07 3.47 -7.60
N LEU A 48 -1.62 2.85 -6.51
CA LEU A 48 -0.94 1.55 -6.55
C LEU A 48 -1.86 0.41 -6.99
N THR A 49 -3.16 0.49 -6.65
CA THR A 49 -4.16 -0.48 -7.12
C THR A 49 -4.40 -0.32 -8.62
N ARG A 50 -4.58 0.93 -9.11
CA ARG A 50 -4.73 1.22 -10.54
C ARG A 50 -3.52 0.81 -11.37
N ALA A 51 -2.32 0.95 -10.81
CA ALA A 51 -1.07 0.53 -11.44
C ALA A 51 -0.79 -0.97 -11.33
N GLY A 52 -1.66 -1.75 -10.66
CA GLY A 52 -1.51 -3.20 -10.54
C GLY A 52 -0.37 -3.65 -9.61
N PHE A 53 0.05 -2.81 -8.66
CA PHE A 53 0.99 -3.20 -7.60
C PHE A 53 0.27 -3.73 -6.36
N LEU A 54 -0.92 -3.18 -6.06
CA LEU A 54 -1.79 -3.67 -5.00
C LEU A 54 -3.10 -4.21 -5.56
N ARG A 55 -3.70 -5.13 -4.81
CA ARG A 55 -5.07 -5.60 -4.98
C ARG A 55 -5.88 -5.23 -3.75
N ALA A 56 -7.04 -4.63 -3.97
CA ALA A 56 -7.99 -4.32 -2.91
C ALA A 56 -9.00 -5.46 -2.71
N VAL A 57 -9.21 -5.85 -1.46
CA VAL A 57 -10.28 -6.76 -1.05
C VAL A 57 -11.34 -5.95 -0.33
N ARG A 58 -12.60 -6.04 -0.77
CA ARG A 58 -13.74 -5.30 -0.19
C ARG A 58 -14.35 -6.05 0.99
N GLY A 59 -15.07 -5.33 1.85
CA GLY A 59 -15.82 -5.88 2.98
C GLY A 59 -15.28 -5.42 4.33
N ARG A 60 -15.96 -5.82 5.42
CA ARG A 60 -15.61 -5.43 6.80
C ARG A 60 -14.20 -5.90 7.21
N SER A 61 -13.77 -7.04 6.68
CA SER A 61 -12.43 -7.60 6.86
C SER A 61 -11.56 -7.41 5.60
N GLY A 62 -11.89 -6.39 4.79
CA GLY A 62 -11.16 -6.04 3.59
C GLY A 62 -9.84 -5.34 3.87
N GLY A 63 -9.10 -5.03 2.81
CA GLY A 63 -7.80 -4.40 2.91
C GLY A 63 -7.07 -4.42 1.57
N LEU A 64 -5.74 -4.33 1.64
CA LEU A 64 -4.84 -4.29 0.49
C LEU A 64 -3.81 -5.40 0.64
N THR A 65 -3.37 -5.98 -0.48
CA THR A 65 -2.23 -6.89 -0.54
C THR A 65 -1.48 -6.68 -1.85
N LEU A 66 -0.27 -7.20 -1.98
CA LEU A 66 0.45 -7.12 -3.25
C LEU A 66 -0.32 -7.87 -4.34
N ALA A 67 -0.39 -7.27 -5.53
CA ALA A 67 -1.03 -7.90 -6.69
C ALA A 67 -0.13 -8.95 -7.36
N LYS A 68 1.17 -8.95 -7.06
CA LYS A 68 2.21 -9.84 -7.59
C LYS A 68 3.30 -10.05 -6.54
N ALA A 69 4.13 -11.08 -6.73
CA ALA A 69 5.21 -11.36 -5.78
C ALA A 69 6.17 -10.15 -5.68
N PRO A 70 6.74 -9.85 -4.51
CA PRO A 70 7.65 -8.71 -4.34
C PRO A 70 8.79 -8.68 -5.36
N ALA A 71 9.36 -9.84 -5.70
CA ALA A 71 10.44 -9.98 -6.67
C ALA A 71 10.04 -9.61 -8.12
N GLN A 72 8.75 -9.44 -8.39
CA GLN A 72 8.20 -9.04 -9.70
C GLN A 72 7.86 -7.53 -9.77
N ILE A 73 8.14 -6.77 -8.71
CA ILE A 73 7.97 -5.32 -8.66
C ILE A 73 9.33 -4.70 -9.00
N ARG A 74 9.39 -3.92 -10.10
CA ARG A 74 10.59 -3.29 -10.64
C ARG A 74 10.39 -1.79 -10.82
#